data_AF-A0A0R1E6L3-F1
#
_entry.id   AF-A0A0R1E6L3-F1
#
_cell.length_a   1.000
_cell.length_b   1.000
_cell.length_c   1.000
_cell.angle_alpha   90.00
_cell.angle_beta   90.00
_cell.angle_gamma   90.00
#
_symmetry.space_group_name_H-M   'P 1'
#
loop_
_entity.id
_entity.type
_entity.pdbx_description
1 polymer ?
#
loop_
_entity_poly.entity_id
_entity_poly.type
_entity_poly.pdbx_seq_one_letter_code
_entity_poly.pdbx_strand_id
1 'polypeptide(L)'
;MQASAFHKLLLLLPVAFFEIANGAGDWTYLSNGKDWGHLCSTGKLQSPISLDIKTAVKKAIPRVWFGHHTQELSRPLIIKNNGHTSRLCIFHFVV
;
A
#
# COMPACT_ATOMS: atom_id res chain seq x y z
N MET A 1 -39.42 -25.16 12.26
CA MET A 1 -39.45 -24.16 11.18
C MET A 1 -38.49 -23.04 11.52
N GLN A 2 -37.20 -23.20 11.21
CA GLN A 2 -36.14 -22.22 11.53
C GLN A 2 -35.60 -21.63 10.22
N ALA A 3 -36.47 -20.94 9.47
CA ALA A 3 -36.14 -20.30 8.20
C ALA A 3 -35.48 -18.91 8.37
N SER A 4 -35.40 -18.41 9.61
CA SER A 4 -35.02 -17.02 9.92
C SER A 4 -33.51 -16.78 9.99
N ALA A 5 -32.71 -17.77 10.41
CA ALA A 5 -31.26 -17.61 10.52
C ALA A 5 -30.56 -17.59 9.15
N PHE A 6 -31.02 -18.40 8.20
CA PHE A 6 -30.43 -18.51 6.87
C PHE A 6 -30.66 -17.25 6.01
N HIS A 7 -31.80 -16.57 6.20
CA HIS A 7 -32.09 -15.30 5.53
C HIS A 7 -31.19 -14.14 6.00
N LYS A 8 -30.81 -14.12 7.29
CA LYS A 8 -29.91 -13.09 7.81
C LYS A 8 -28.46 -13.27 7.36
N LEU A 9 -28.03 -14.51 7.15
CA LEU A 9 -26.68 -14.81 6.66
C LEU A 9 -26.52 -14.43 5.17
N LEU A 10 -27.58 -14.57 4.37
CA LEU A 10 -27.56 -14.21 2.95
C LEU A 10 -27.47 -12.69 2.70
N LEU A 11 -28.04 -11.88 3.61
CA LEU A 11 -28.02 -10.42 3.52
C LEU A 11 -26.66 -9.78 3.84
N LEU A 12 -25.73 -10.54 4.43
CA LEU A 12 -24.37 -10.05 4.75
C LEU A 12 -23.33 -10.41 3.67
N LEU A 13 -23.66 -11.29 2.72
CA LEU A 13 -22.77 -11.62 1.60
C LEU A 13 -22.32 -10.39 0.78
N PRO A 14 -23.16 -9.38 0.46
CA PRO A 14 -22.72 -8.24 -0.34
C PRO A 14 -21.64 -7.41 0.34
N VAL A 15 -21.55 -7.45 1.67
CA VAL A 15 -20.52 -6.71 2.43
C VAL A 15 -19.15 -7.39 2.33
N ALA A 16 -19.12 -8.71 2.15
CA ALA A 16 -17.89 -9.49 1.99
C ALA A 16 -17.28 -9.40 0.58
N PHE A 17 -18.05 -8.99 -0.43
CA PHE A 17 -17.60 -8.82 -1.81
C PHE A 17 -17.30 -7.36 -2.19
N PHE A 18 -17.24 -6.43 -1.22
CA PHE A 18 -16.50 -5.19 -1.44
C PHE A 18 -15.00 -5.50 -1.38
N GLU A 19 -14.51 -6.26 -2.37
CA GLU A 19 -13.14 -6.07 -2.81
C GLU A 19 -13.10 -4.66 -3.41
N ILE A 20 -12.73 -3.69 -2.58
CA ILE A 20 -12.21 -2.42 -3.09
C ILE A 20 -10.89 -2.82 -3.75
N ALA A 21 -10.96 -3.21 -5.02
CA ALA A 21 -9.79 -3.29 -5.89
C ALA A 21 -9.20 -1.88 -5.94
N ASN A 22 -8.31 -1.59 -5.01
CA ASN A 22 -7.48 -0.40 -5.04
C ASN A 22 -6.52 -0.58 -6.23
N GLY A 23 -6.98 -0.17 -7.42
CA GLY A 23 -6.16 -0.10 -8.63
C GLY A 23 -6.30 -1.31 -9.56
N ALA A 24 -7.27 -1.25 -10.47
CA ALA A 24 -7.21 -2.02 -11.72
C ALA A 24 -7.80 -1.24 -12.90
N GLY A 25 -7.80 0.10 -12.82
CA GLY A 25 -7.95 0.96 -13.99
C GLY A 25 -6.58 1.50 -14.40
N ASP A 26 -6.38 1.79 -15.69
CA ASP A 26 -5.20 2.51 -16.16
C ASP A 26 -5.08 3.83 -15.41
N TRP A 27 -3.90 4.12 -14.86
CA TRP A 27 -3.62 5.35 -14.14
C TRP A 27 -2.33 5.97 -14.68
N THR A 28 -2.23 7.29 -14.59
CA THR A 28 -1.08 8.06 -15.09
C THR A 28 -0.81 9.27 -14.22
N TYR A 29 0.38 9.86 -14.37
CA TYR A 29 0.79 11.07 -13.67
C TYR A 29 0.43 12.37 -14.40
N LEU A 30 -0.20 12.33 -15.58
CA LEU A 30 -0.51 13.52 -16.38
C LEU A 30 -1.29 14.61 -15.61
N SER A 31 -2.23 14.18 -14.78
CA SER A 31 -3.07 15.03 -13.92
C SER A 31 -2.46 15.32 -12.55
N ASN A 32 -1.26 14.79 -12.27
CA ASN A 32 -0.65 14.71 -10.94
C ASN A 32 -1.56 14.04 -9.90
N GLY A 33 -2.31 13.01 -10.31
CA GLY A 33 -3.15 12.21 -9.41
C GLY A 33 -4.46 12.86 -8.98
N LYS A 34 -4.82 14.02 -9.53
CA LYS A 34 -6.09 14.71 -9.23
C LYS A 34 -7.33 13.95 -9.71
N ASP A 35 -7.16 13.07 -10.70
CA ASP A 35 -8.20 12.23 -11.29
C ASP A 35 -8.17 10.78 -10.76
N TRP A 36 -7.27 10.46 -9.83
CA TRP A 36 -7.23 9.13 -9.21
C TRP A 36 -8.42 8.96 -8.27
N GLY A 37 -9.29 7.99 -8.58
CA GLY A 37 -10.52 7.73 -7.82
C GLY A 37 -10.32 7.06 -6.45
N HIS A 38 -11.43 6.62 -5.87
CA HIS A 38 -11.46 5.82 -4.63
C HIS A 38 -10.69 6.48 -3.47
N LEU A 39 -9.90 5.70 -2.73
CA LEU A 39 -9.15 6.15 -1.56
C LEU A 39 -8.18 7.30 -1.88
N CYS A 40 -7.69 7.40 -3.11
CA CYS A 40 -6.84 8.52 -3.54
C CYS A 40 -7.62 9.84 -3.54
N SER A 41 -8.91 9.82 -3.88
CA SER A 41 -9.78 11.00 -3.91
C SER A 41 -10.45 11.33 -2.56
N THR A 42 -10.84 10.32 -1.78
CA THR A 42 -11.67 10.51 -0.57
C THR A 42 -10.95 10.22 0.74
N GLY A 43 -9.77 9.58 0.69
CA GLY A 43 -9.01 9.21 1.87
C GLY A 43 -8.40 10.42 2.58
N LYS A 44 -8.36 10.38 3.92
CA LYS A 44 -7.85 11.47 4.77
C LYS A 44 -6.41 11.29 5.25
N LEU A 45 -5.79 10.16 4.89
CA LEU A 45 -4.46 9.75 5.36
C LEU A 45 -3.56 9.37 4.17
N GLN A 46 -3.57 10.20 3.13
CA GLN A 46 -2.76 9.99 1.93
C GLN A 46 -1.33 10.51 2.10
N SER A 47 -0.43 9.97 1.28
CA SER A 47 0.94 10.47 1.10
C SER A 47 1.15 10.88 -0.38
N PRO A 48 2.09 11.77 -0.70
CA PRO A 48 3.03 12.46 0.22
C PRO A 48 2.37 13.59 1.02
N ILE A 49 3.04 14.02 2.10
CA ILE A 49 2.68 15.20 2.88
C ILE A 49 3.91 16.12 3.02
N SER A 50 3.68 17.41 3.23
CA SER A 50 4.75 18.33 3.61
C SER A 50 5.12 18.11 5.07
N LEU A 51 6.41 18.02 5.36
CA LEU A 51 6.94 17.83 6.72
C LEU A 51 7.52 19.15 7.22
N ASP A 52 7.07 19.61 8.39
CA ASP A 52 7.59 20.79 9.07
C ASP A 52 8.05 20.42 10.48
N ILE A 53 9.30 20.77 10.80
CA ILE A 53 9.94 20.55 12.09
C ILE A 53 9.19 21.30 13.21
N LYS A 54 8.56 22.44 12.92
CA LYS A 54 7.80 23.23 13.89
C LYS A 54 6.54 22.52 14.37
N THR A 55 5.93 21.70 13.52
CA THR A 55 4.72 20.92 13.84
C THR A 55 5.02 19.46 14.18
N ALA A 56 6.28 19.03 14.05
CA ALA A 56 6.69 17.66 14.35
C ALA A 56 6.72 17.40 15.87
N VAL A 57 6.27 16.22 16.27
CA VAL A 57 6.35 15.77 17.66
C VAL A 57 7.70 15.10 17.90
N LYS A 58 8.51 15.66 18.81
CA LYS A 58 9.74 15.02 19.28
C LYS A 58 9.38 13.91 20.26
N LYS A 59 9.71 12.67 19.91
CA LYS A 59 9.49 11.49 20.76
C LYS A 59 10.75 10.63 20.76
N ALA A 60 11.09 10.08 21.93
CA ALA A 60 12.09 9.03 22.00
C ALA A 60 11.54 7.79 21.27
N ILE A 61 12.19 7.42 20.18
CA ILE A 61 11.88 6.21 19.41
C ILE A 61 13.09 5.28 19.41
N PRO A 62 12.90 3.96 19.31
CA PRO A 62 14.01 3.03 19.18
C PRO A 62 14.89 3.39 17.99
N ARG A 63 16.19 3.09 18.10
CA ARG A 63 17.13 3.22 16.99
C ARG A 63 16.67 2.30 15.85
N VAL A 64 16.61 2.85 14.64
CA VAL A 64 16.41 2.04 13.43
C VAL A 64 17.63 1.15 13.25
N TRP A 65 17.42 -0.16 13.21
CA TRP A 65 18.48 -1.15 12.98
C TRP A 65 18.38 -1.71 11.57
N PHE A 66 19.48 -1.64 10.82
CA PHE A 66 19.57 -2.13 9.45
C PHE A 66 20.24 -3.50 9.44
N GLY A 67 19.45 -4.56 9.54
CA GLY A 67 19.94 -5.93 9.41
C GLY A 67 20.44 -6.23 8.00
N HIS A 68 21.63 -6.85 7.91
CA HIS A 68 22.21 -7.40 6.68
C HIS A 68 22.39 -6.41 5.51
N HIS A 69 22.26 -5.11 5.74
CA HIS A 69 22.37 -4.09 4.69
C HIS A 69 23.79 -3.95 4.10
N THR A 70 24.81 -4.42 4.82
CA THR A 70 26.20 -4.46 4.39
C THR A 70 26.61 -5.80 3.78
N GLN A 71 25.73 -6.80 3.80
CA GLN A 71 26.03 -8.09 3.20
C GLN A 71 25.84 -8.01 1.69
N GLU A 72 26.72 -8.69 0.96
CA GLU A 72 26.55 -8.86 -0.48
C GLU A 72 25.26 -9.65 -0.76
N LEU A 73 24.59 -9.31 -1.85
CA LEU A 73 23.39 -10.03 -2.26
C LEU A 73 23.77 -11.44 -2.72
N SER A 74 23.07 -12.44 -2.20
CA SER A 74 23.27 -13.85 -2.60
C SER A 74 22.76 -14.16 -4.00
N ARG A 75 22.05 -13.23 -4.64
CA ARG A 75 21.52 -13.34 -6.00
C ARG A 75 21.59 -11.98 -6.70
N PRO A 76 21.62 -11.95 -8.04
CA PRO A 76 21.54 -10.70 -8.79
C PRO A 76 20.29 -9.89 -8.43
N LEU A 77 20.47 -8.59 -8.30
CA LEU A 77 19.35 -7.65 -8.26
C LEU A 77 18.66 -7.60 -9.64
N ILE A 78 17.34 -7.39 -9.64
CA ILE A 78 16.58 -7.22 -10.88
C ILE A 78 16.05 -5.79 -10.92
N ILE A 79 16.38 -5.06 -11.98
CA ILE A 79 15.82 -3.73 -12.26
C ILE A 79 14.79 -3.87 -13.39
N LYS A 80 13.59 -3.36 -13.18
CA LYS A 80 12.51 -3.36 -14.18
C LYS A 80 11.94 -1.96 -14.34
N ASN A 81 11.80 -1.48 -15.57
CA ASN A 81 10.94 -0.34 -15.86
C ASN A 81 9.50 -0.85 -15.98
N ASN A 82 8.58 -0.32 -15.17
CA ASN A 82 7.16 -0.71 -15.20
C ASN A 82 6.24 0.33 -15.84
N GLY A 83 6.80 1.30 -16.57
CA GLY A 83 6.04 2.41 -17.19
C GLY A 83 5.75 3.57 -16.23
N HIS A 84 5.95 3.39 -14.92
CA HIS A 84 5.70 4.41 -13.90
C HIS A 84 6.94 4.77 -13.07
N THR A 85 7.88 3.83 -12.94
CA THR A 85 9.15 3.98 -12.23
C THR A 85 10.15 2.88 -12.62
N SER A 86 11.39 3.03 -12.19
CA SER A 86 12.40 1.96 -12.18
C SER A 86 12.32 1.18 -10.87
N ARG A 87 11.79 -0.04 -10.91
CA ARG A 87 11.67 -0.92 -9.75
C ARG A 87 12.92 -1.77 -9.57
N LEU A 88 13.62 -1.56 -8.45
CA LEU A 88 14.69 -2.44 -7.98
C LEU A 88 14.09 -3.56 -7.10
N CYS A 89 14.29 -4.82 -7.48
CA CYS A 89 13.86 -5.98 -6.72
C CYS A 89 15.09 -6.58 -6.03
N ILE A 90 15.10 -6.53 -4.69
CA ILE A 90 16.14 -7.10 -3.84
C ILE A 90 15.59 -8.41 -3.26
N PHE A 91 16.33 -9.51 -3.44
CA PHE A 91 15.97 -10.82 -2.90
C PHE A 91 16.93 -11.19 -1.78
N HIS A 92 16.38 -11.45 -0.59
CA HIS A 92 17.15 -11.93 0.57
C HIS A 92 16.54 -13.26 1.02
N PHE A 93 17.30 -14.34 0.95
CA PHE A 93 16.91 -15.63 1.51
C PHE A 93 17.41 -15.68 2.95
N VAL A 94 16.50 -15.75 3.93
CA VAL A 94 16.86 -16.12 5.30
C VAL A 94 16.95 -17.65 5.30
N VAL A 95 18.16 -18.19 5.44
CA VAL A 95 18.39 -19.62 5.69
C VAL A 95 18.52 -19.83 7.19
#